data_AF-A0A2S7XLZ1-F1
#
_entry.id   AF-A0A2S7XLZ1-F1
#
_cell.length_a   1.000
_cell.length_b   1.000
_cell.length_c   1.000
_cell.angle_alpha   90.00
_cell.angle_beta   90.00
_cell.angle_gamma   90.00
#
_symmetry.space_group_name_H-M   'P 1'
#
loop_
_entity.id
_entity.type
_entity.pdbx_description
1 polymer ?
#
loop_
_entity_poly.entity_id
_entity_poly.type
_entity_poly.pdbx_seq_one_letter_code
_entity_poly.pdbx_strand_id
1 'polypeptide(L)'
;MSFHLPPVDPNALRQFADGAKAHRTQQEPAPWSPFAPDDLPRYSISIRLNEYQLTMLRFIAEQNDVSQQKVLNRIVIPELVKQAEELFEG
;
A
#
# COMPACT_ATOMS: atom_id res chain seq x y z
N MET A 1 19.89 42.19 1.93
CA MET A 1 19.26 41.68 0.69
C MET A 1 17.85 41.27 1.04
N SER A 2 16.85 42.05 0.64
CA SER A 2 15.44 41.77 0.97
C SER A 2 14.79 41.14 -0.25
N PHE A 3 14.36 39.89 -0.12
CA PHE A 3 13.62 39.18 -1.17
C PHE A 3 12.19 39.73 -1.23
N HIS A 4 11.84 40.39 -2.33
CA HIS A 4 10.48 40.84 -2.60
C HIS A 4 9.73 39.65 -3.22
N LEU A 5 8.87 39.00 -2.43
CA LEU A 5 7.99 37.94 -2.95
C LEU A 5 6.88 38.60 -3.77
N PRO A 6 6.58 38.10 -4.99
CA PRO A 6 5.50 38.65 -5.79
C PRO A 6 4.16 38.50 -5.04
N PRO A 7 3.25 39.48 -5.18
CA PRO A 7 1.95 39.43 -4.52
C PRO A 7 1.18 38.20 -5.01
N VAL A 8 0.88 37.29 -4.09
CA VAL A 8 0.11 36.08 -4.40
C VAL A 8 -1.37 36.46 -4.49
N ASP A 9 -1.98 36.27 -5.66
CA ASP A 9 -3.40 36.50 -5.86
C ASP A 9 -4.22 35.47 -5.05
N PRO A 10 -4.97 35.89 -4.03
CA PRO A 10 -5.77 34.99 -3.19
C PRO A 10 -6.84 34.25 -3.99
N ASN A 11 -7.31 34.81 -5.11
CA ASN A 11 -8.30 34.20 -5.97
C ASN A 11 -7.69 33.11 -6.85
N ALA A 12 -6.50 33.35 -7.40
CA ALA A 12 -5.72 32.34 -8.11
C ALA A 12 -5.36 31.15 -7.21
N LEU A 13 -5.00 31.43 -5.94
CA LEU A 13 -4.77 30.40 -4.92
C LEU A 13 -6.02 29.55 -4.65
N ARG A 14 -7.20 30.19 -4.54
CA ARG A 14 -8.48 29.50 -4.33
C ARG A 14 -8.86 28.64 -5.52
N GLN A 15 -8.74 29.16 -6.74
CA GLN A 15 -9.02 28.41 -7.98
C GLN A 15 -8.08 27.22 -8.15
N PHE A 16 -6.79 27.37 -7.80
CA PHE A 16 -5.84 26.27 -7.77
C PHE A 16 -6.23 25.21 -6.72
N ALA A 17 -6.59 25.64 -5.51
CA ALA A 17 -7.03 24.75 -4.44
C ALA A 17 -8.34 24.01 -4.78
N ASP A 18 -9.27 24.69 -5.43
CA ASP A 18 -10.55 24.10 -5.87
C ASP A 18 -10.35 23.15 -7.05
N GLY A 19 -9.48 23.48 -8.00
CA GLY A 19 -9.07 22.57 -9.09
C GLY A 19 -8.36 21.31 -8.56
N ALA A 20 -7.47 21.46 -7.58
CA ALA A 20 -6.77 20.33 -6.95
C ALA A 20 -7.72 19.41 -6.14
N LYS A 21 -8.73 19.99 -5.48
CA LYS A 21 -9.78 19.21 -4.80
C LYS A 21 -10.68 18.48 -5.79
N ALA A 22 -11.08 19.13 -6.88
CA ALA A 22 -11.92 18.52 -7.91
C ALA A 22 -11.23 17.32 -8.58
N HIS A 23 -9.92 17.39 -8.81
CA HIS A 23 -9.15 16.29 -9.41
C HIS A 23 -9.05 15.05 -8.50
N ARG A 24 -9.09 15.24 -7.17
CA ARG A 24 -9.04 14.15 -6.19
C ARG A 24 -10.41 13.51 -5.92
N THR A 25 -11.50 14.21 -6.26
CA THR A 25 -12.87 13.78 -5.94
C THR A 25 -13.46 12.83 -7.00
N GLN A 26 -12.82 12.67 -8.16
CA GLN A 26 -13.29 11.79 -9.26
C GLN A 26 -12.64 10.39 -9.28
N GLN A 27 -11.67 10.11 -8.40
CA GLN A 27 -11.16 8.75 -8.27
C GLN A 27 -12.17 7.94 -7.45
N GLU A 28 -12.75 6.90 -8.08
CA GLU A 28 -13.55 5.93 -7.35
C GLU A 28 -12.72 5.38 -6.19
N PRO A 29 -13.29 5.20 -4.98
CA PRO A 29 -12.55 4.64 -3.87
C PRO A 29 -12.01 3.26 -4.23
N ALA A 30 -10.82 2.92 -3.74
CA ALA A 30 -10.23 1.61 -3.99
C ALA A 30 -11.23 0.50 -3.60
N PRO A 31 -11.31 -0.62 -4.34
CA PRO A 31 -12.27 -1.69 -4.05
C PRO A 31 -12.19 -2.24 -2.61
N TRP A 32 -11.03 -2.10 -1.96
CA TRP A 32 -10.80 -2.51 -0.58
C TRP A 32 -11.09 -1.44 0.48
N SER A 33 -11.46 -0.22 0.10
CA SER A 33 -11.73 0.89 1.04
C SER A 33 -12.82 0.63 2.10
N PRO A 34 -13.87 -0.19 1.83
CA PRO A 34 -14.88 -0.49 2.84
C PRO A 34 -14.42 -1.43 3.97
N PHE A 35 -13.26 -2.09 3.85
CA PHE A 35 -12.82 -3.12 4.79
C PHE A 35 -11.80 -2.56 5.79
N ALA A 36 -11.82 -3.09 7.02
CA ALA A 36 -10.86 -2.70 8.06
C ALA A 36 -9.56 -3.52 7.92
N PRO A 37 -8.37 -2.87 7.87
CA PRO A 37 -7.10 -3.57 7.67
C PRO A 37 -6.69 -4.45 8.86
N ASP A 38 -7.25 -4.19 10.04
CA ASP A 38 -7.01 -4.90 11.29
C ASP A 38 -8.05 -5.99 11.60
N ASP A 39 -8.97 -6.26 10.67
CA ASP A 39 -9.91 -7.36 10.78
C ASP A 39 -9.18 -8.72 10.92
N LEU A 40 -9.73 -9.58 11.78
CA LEU A 40 -9.18 -10.93 11.99
C LEU A 40 -9.21 -11.75 10.69
N PRO A 41 -8.13 -12.46 10.34
CA PRO A 41 -8.10 -13.32 9.15
C PRO A 41 -9.18 -14.41 9.19
N ARG A 42 -10.06 -14.44 8.18
CA ARG A 42 -11.15 -15.45 8.05
C ARG A 42 -10.96 -16.42 6.88
N TYR A 43 -10.06 -16.11 5.95
CA TYR A 43 -9.84 -16.85 4.72
C TYR A 43 -8.42 -17.42 4.67
N SER A 44 -8.27 -18.59 4.05
CA SER A 44 -6.98 -19.26 3.85
C SER A 44 -6.64 -19.33 2.37
N ILE A 45 -5.37 -19.12 2.03
CA ILE A 45 -4.82 -19.39 0.70
C ILE A 45 -3.82 -20.55 0.77
N SER A 46 -3.76 -21.36 -0.28
CA SER A 46 -2.80 -22.46 -0.41
C SER A 46 -1.79 -22.13 -1.51
N ILE A 47 -0.50 -22.16 -1.17
CA ILE A 47 0.60 -21.91 -2.10
C ILE A 47 1.33 -23.23 -2.38
N ARG A 48 1.52 -23.55 -3.66
CA ARG A 48 2.33 -24.71 -4.08
C ARG A 48 3.79 -24.27 -4.25
N LEU A 49 4.69 -24.98 -3.57
CA LEU A 49 6.13 -24.72 -3.60
C LEU A 49 6.87 -25.94 -4.18
N ASN A 50 7.92 -25.69 -4.95
CA ASN A 50 8.89 -26.73 -5.27
C ASN A 50 9.90 -26.91 -4.12
N GLU A 51 10.76 -27.93 -4.22
CA GLU A 51 11.74 -28.26 -3.19
C GLU A 51 12.72 -27.12 -2.90
N TYR A 52 13.16 -26.41 -3.94
CA TYR A 52 14.03 -25.25 -3.83
C TYR A 52 13.40 -24.15 -2.95
N GLN A 53 12.15 -23.77 -3.26
CA GLN A 53 11.41 -22.74 -2.53
C GLN A 53 11.09 -23.17 -1.09
N LEU A 54 10.68 -24.42 -0.89
CA LEU A 54 10.40 -24.96 0.44
C LEU A 54 11.66 -24.94 1.32
N THR A 55 12.81 -25.28 0.75
CA THR A 55 14.09 -25.26 1.46
C THR A 55 14.47 -23.83 1.87
N MET A 56 14.30 -22.85 0.99
CA MET A 56 14.51 -21.43 1.33
C MET A 56 13.56 -20.97 2.44
N LEU A 57 12.28 -21.32 2.35
CA LEU A 57 11.28 -20.93 3.35
C LEU A 57 11.61 -21.51 4.73
N ARG A 58 12.02 -22.78 4.80
CA ARG A 58 12.48 -23.42 6.04
C ARG A 58 13.68 -22.72 6.63
N PHE A 59 14.69 -22.45 5.81
CA PHE A 59 15.89 -21.75 6.25
C PHE A 59 15.54 -20.39 6.87
N ILE A 60 14.71 -19.58 6.20
CA ILE A 60 14.31 -18.26 6.73
C ILE A 60 13.54 -18.41 8.05
N ALA A 61 12.63 -19.37 8.13
CA ALA A 61 11.85 -19.63 9.35
C ALA A 61 12.75 -19.99 10.53
N GLU A 62 13.74 -20.86 10.31
CA GLU A 62 14.75 -21.26 11.30
C GLU A 62 15.62 -20.09 11.75
N GLN A 63 16.16 -19.30 10.81
CA GLN A 63 17.01 -18.14 11.15
C GLN A 63 16.29 -17.07 11.97
N ASN A 64 14.96 -16.97 11.84
CA ASN A 64 14.16 -15.96 12.52
C ASN A 64 13.38 -16.50 13.73
N ASP A 65 13.55 -17.78 14.07
CA ASP A 65 12.81 -18.49 15.13
C ASP A 65 11.28 -18.27 15.05
N VAL A 66 10.71 -18.46 13.86
CA VAL A 66 9.27 -18.28 13.61
C VAL A 66 8.72 -19.38 12.71
N SER A 67 7.40 -19.56 12.70
CA SER A 67 6.76 -20.50 11.77
C SER A 67 6.90 -20.04 10.31
N GLN A 68 6.91 -21.01 9.38
CA GLN A 68 6.90 -20.74 7.93
C GLN A 68 5.69 -19.90 7.52
N GLN A 69 4.52 -20.12 8.15
CA GLN A 69 3.34 -19.29 7.92
C GLN A 69 3.59 -17.83 8.32
N LYS A 70 4.27 -17.58 9.45
CA LYS A 70 4.60 -16.22 9.90
C LYS A 70 5.61 -15.56 8.96
N VAL A 71 6.56 -16.32 8.40
CA VAL A 71 7.44 -15.83 7.33
C VAL A 71 6.63 -15.41 6.10
N LEU A 72 5.76 -16.29 5.61
CA LEU A 72 4.91 -15.99 4.45
C LEU A 72 4.03 -14.76 4.71
N ASN A 73 3.38 -14.66 5.86
CA ASN A 73 2.54 -13.49 6.19
C ASN A 73 3.34 -12.17 6.22
N ARG A 74 4.59 -12.20 6.71
CA ARG A 74 5.48 -11.04 6.74
C ARG A 74 5.93 -10.57 5.36
N ILE A 75 5.92 -11.46 4.36
CA ILE A 75 6.36 -11.16 2.99
C ILE A 75 5.16 -10.88 2.09
N VAL A 76 4.21 -11.81 2.04
CA VAL A 76 3.10 -11.83 1.08
C VAL A 76 2.09 -10.71 1.35
N ILE A 77 1.70 -10.46 2.61
CA ILE A 77 0.67 -9.45 2.91
C ILE A 77 1.16 -8.04 2.57
N PRO A 78 2.36 -7.59 2.99
CA PRO A 78 2.85 -6.26 2.61
C PRO A 78 3.04 -6.11 1.11
N GLU A 79 3.55 -7.13 0.42
CA GLU A 79 3.74 -7.09 -1.03
C GLU A 79 2.42 -7.05 -1.79
N LEU A 80 1.39 -7.78 -1.34
CA LEU A 80 0.05 -7.73 -1.92
C LEU A 80 -0.56 -6.33 -1.80
N VAL A 81 -0.48 -5.71 -0.61
CA VAL A 81 -0.99 -4.35 -0.37
C VAL A 81 -0.27 -3.36 -1.27
N LYS A 82 1.07 -3.42 -1.29
CA LYS A 82 1.89 -2.55 -2.14
C LYS A 82 1.50 -2.66 -3.61
N GLN A 83 1.37 -3.87 -4.15
CA GLN A 83 0.97 -4.06 -5.55
C GLN A 83 -0.44 -3.57 -5.83
N ALA A 84 -1.38 -3.76 -4.89
CA ALA A 84 -2.73 -3.26 -5.02
C ALA A 84 -2.75 -1.71 -5.08
N GLU A 85 -2.03 -1.06 -4.18
CA GLU A 85 -1.88 0.40 -4.14
C GLU A 85 -1.22 0.93 -5.42
N GLU A 86 -0.11 0.33 -5.87
CA GLU A 86 0.58 0.72 -7.11
C GLU A 86 -0.33 0.61 -8.35
N LEU A 87 -1.17 -0.42 -8.43
CA LEU A 87 -2.13 -0.61 -9.52
C LEU A 87 -3.32 0.34 -9.46
N PHE A 88 -3.64 0.88 -8.28
CA PHE A 88 -4.75 1.82 -8.09
C PHE A 88 -4.31 3.28 -8.27
N GLU A 89 -3.06 3.60 -7.90
CA GLU A 89 -2.48 4.94 -8.06
C GLU A 89 -1.88 5.19 -9.46
N GLY A 90 -1.57 4.12 -10.21
CA GLY A 90 -1.03 4.16 -11.58
C GLY A 90 -2.08 4.41 -12.66
#